data_AF-A0A4Q3UM96-F1
#
_entry.id   AF-A0A4Q3UM96-F1
#
_cell.length_a   1.000
_cell.length_b   1.000
_cell.length_c   1.000
_cell.angle_alpha   90.00
_cell.angle_beta   90.00
_cell.angle_gamma   90.00
#
_symmetry.space_group_name_H-M   'P 1'
#
loop_
_entity.id
_entity.type
_entity.pdbx_description
1 polymer ?
#
loop_
_entity_poly.entity_id
_entity_poly.type
_entity_poly.pdbx_seq_one_letter_code
_entity_poly.pdbx_strand_id
1 'polypeptide(L)'
;MLANQVPVTNYGTIDGAAEVIIFNTQPYTRKIEVGAMSLSVPPRHFDAANATLRRKYGTKGSFSIVTRSLSIGSGIDARVPYILRGEYAGHYNAQRSAIKAGAKISSARRMARRKDRDAGQAITYPALVINMVH
;
A
#
# COMPACT_ATOMS: atom_id res chain seq x y z
N MET A 1 -5.07 -6.72 10.51
CA MET A 1 -6.00 -7.28 9.50
C MET A 1 -7.40 -6.83 9.86
N LEU A 2 -8.23 -6.53 8.86
CA LEU A 2 -9.63 -6.16 9.06
C LEU A 2 -10.56 -7.20 8.41
N ALA A 3 -11.73 -7.40 9.00
CA ALA A 3 -12.87 -8.05 8.37
C ALA A 3 -14.06 -7.09 8.45
N ASN A 4 -14.69 -6.77 7.32
CA ASN A 4 -15.75 -5.76 7.23
C ASN A 4 -15.38 -4.44 7.95
N GLN A 5 -14.14 -3.97 7.71
CA GLN A 5 -13.55 -2.77 8.31
C GLN A 5 -13.30 -2.81 9.83
N VAL A 6 -13.54 -3.93 10.49
CA VAL A 6 -13.30 -4.12 11.93
C VAL A 6 -12.00 -4.89 12.17
N PRO A 7 -11.15 -4.48 13.13
CA PRO A 7 -9.98 -5.25 13.52
C PRO A 7 -10.34 -6.68 13.93
N VAL A 8 -9.70 -7.64 13.28
CA VAL A 8 -9.91 -9.05 13.62
C VAL A 8 -9.09 -9.42 14.84
N THR A 9 -9.76 -9.87 15.89
CA THR A 9 -9.15 -10.45 17.09
C THR A 9 -9.32 -11.96 17.18
N ASN A 10 -10.37 -12.50 16.55
CA ASN A 10 -10.62 -13.94 16.43
C ASN A 10 -10.88 -14.31 14.96
N TYR A 11 -10.06 -15.20 14.42
CA TYR A 11 -10.15 -15.61 13.01
C TYR A 11 -11.31 -16.57 12.72
N GLY A 12 -11.74 -17.35 13.73
CA GLY A 12 -12.83 -18.31 13.58
C GLY A 12 -14.21 -17.67 13.44
N THR A 13 -14.33 -16.38 13.74
CA THR A 13 -15.58 -15.61 13.65
C THR A 13 -15.70 -14.81 12.35
N ILE A 14 -14.73 -14.96 11.44
CA ILE A 14 -14.80 -14.29 10.14
C ILE A 14 -15.82 -15.03 9.27
N ASP A 15 -16.87 -14.31 8.89
CA ASP A 15 -17.87 -14.82 7.94
C ASP A 15 -17.24 -15.10 6.57
N GLY A 16 -17.69 -16.16 5.89
CA GLY A 16 -17.17 -16.54 4.57
C GLY A 16 -17.38 -15.47 3.48
N ALA A 17 -18.39 -14.62 3.62
CA ALA A 17 -18.69 -13.51 2.72
C ALA A 17 -18.04 -12.18 3.17
N ALA A 18 -17.28 -12.15 4.27
CA ALA A 18 -16.67 -10.92 4.76
C ALA A 18 -15.61 -10.37 3.79
N GLU A 19 -15.53 -9.04 3.67
CA GLU A 19 -14.38 -8.39 3.05
C GLU A 19 -13.20 -8.47 4.02
N VAL A 20 -12.13 -9.14 3.60
CA VAL A 20 -10.90 -9.26 4.39
C VAL A 20 -9.82 -8.35 3.81
N ILE A 21 -9.29 -7.47 4.66
CA ILE A 21 -8.22 -6.53 4.31
C ILE A 21 -6.96 -6.88 5.10
N ILE A 22 -5.93 -7.30 4.40
CA ILE A 22 -4.60 -7.57 4.96
C ILE A 22 -3.67 -6.44 4.55
N PHE A 23 -3.12 -5.73 5.53
CA PHE A 23 -2.17 -4.65 5.32
C PHE A 23 -1.10 -4.70 6.43
N ASN A 24 0.05 -4.08 6.18
CA ASN A 24 1.10 -3.94 7.20
C ASN A 24 1.09 -2.50 7.75
N THR A 25 0.99 -2.36 9.08
CA THR A 25 0.96 -1.08 9.79
C THR A 25 2.29 -0.33 9.76
N GLN A 26 3.38 -1.03 9.42
CA GLN A 26 4.72 -0.46 9.38
C GLN A 26 4.93 0.42 8.13
N PRO A 27 5.49 1.64 8.29
CA PRO A 27 5.58 2.62 7.22
C PRO A 27 6.59 2.25 6.13
N TYR A 28 7.62 1.46 6.45
CA TYR A 28 8.66 1.06 5.51
C TYR A 28 8.15 0.08 4.45
N THR A 29 7.09 -0.66 4.73
CA THR A 29 6.43 -1.56 3.77
C THR A 29 6.03 -0.82 2.50
N ARG A 30 5.51 0.40 2.62
CA ARG A 30 5.21 1.24 1.46
C ARG A 30 6.46 1.59 0.66
N LYS A 31 7.59 1.85 1.33
CA LYS A 31 8.87 2.17 0.65
C LYS A 31 9.43 0.95 -0.09
N ILE A 32 9.33 -0.24 0.50
CA ILE A 32 9.70 -1.51 -0.14
C ILE A 32 8.80 -1.76 -1.35
N GLU A 33 7.48 -1.63 -1.19
CA GLU A 33 6.51 -1.90 -2.24
C GLU A 33 6.75 -1.05 -3.50
N VAL A 34 7.08 0.23 -3.33
CA VAL A 34 7.37 1.14 -4.46
C VAL A 34 8.82 1.05 -4.97
N GLY A 35 9.66 0.20 -4.38
CA GLY A 35 11.07 0.05 -4.75
C GLY A 35 11.96 1.25 -4.40
N ALA A 36 11.53 2.06 -3.43
CA ALA A 36 12.29 3.22 -2.94
C ALA A 36 13.26 2.87 -1.79
N MET A 37 13.39 1.58 -1.47
CA MET A 37 14.27 1.09 -0.42
C MET A 37 14.96 -0.19 -0.92
N SER A 38 16.30 -0.18 -0.93
CA SER A 38 17.09 -1.37 -1.22
C SER A 38 17.20 -2.22 0.04
N LEU A 39 16.44 -3.31 0.08
CA LEU A 39 16.48 -4.33 1.13
C LEU A 39 16.57 -5.72 0.48
N SER A 40 16.80 -6.74 1.30
CA SER A 40 16.71 -8.14 0.86
C SER A 40 15.30 -8.55 0.41
N VAL A 41 14.28 -7.80 0.81
CA VAL A 41 12.89 -8.03 0.36
C VAL A 41 12.71 -7.37 -1.00
N PRO A 42 12.35 -8.12 -2.05
CA PRO A 42 12.14 -7.55 -3.37
C PRO A 42 10.96 -6.56 -3.37
N PRO A 43 10.99 -5.56 -4.26
CA PRO A 43 9.85 -4.66 -4.43
C PRO A 43 8.62 -5.44 -4.90
N ARG A 44 7.43 -4.84 -4.73
CA ARG A 44 6.14 -5.43 -5.13
C ARG A 44 5.81 -6.76 -4.43
N HIS A 45 6.11 -6.83 -3.13
CA HIS A 45 5.89 -8.03 -2.33
C HIS A 45 4.39 -8.28 -2.10
N PHE A 46 3.55 -7.24 -2.07
CA PHE A 46 2.09 -7.42 -2.06
C PHE A 46 1.58 -7.98 -3.39
N ASP A 47 2.11 -7.53 -4.53
CA ASP A 47 1.77 -8.11 -5.84
C ASP A 47 2.20 -9.58 -5.94
N ALA A 48 3.38 -9.93 -5.42
CA ALA A 48 3.85 -11.32 -5.37
C ALA A 48 2.93 -12.21 -4.49
N ALA A 49 2.51 -11.70 -3.34
CA ALA A 49 1.53 -12.37 -2.48
C ALA A 49 0.18 -12.53 -3.21
N ASN A 50 -0.30 -11.48 -3.89
CA ASN A 50 -1.52 -11.53 -4.69
C ASN A 50 -1.44 -12.61 -5.78
N ALA A 51 -0.35 -12.64 -6.55
CA ALA A 51 -0.15 -13.64 -7.60
C ALA A 51 -0.19 -15.07 -7.04
N THR A 52 0.42 -15.30 -5.87
CA THR A 52 0.41 -16.59 -5.18
C THR A 52 -0.98 -16.98 -4.73
N LEU A 53 -1.72 -16.05 -4.11
CA LEU A 53 -3.09 -16.30 -3.64
C LEU A 53 -4.05 -16.54 -4.80
N ARG A 54 -3.97 -15.76 -5.87
CA ARG A 54 -4.78 -15.96 -7.08
C ARG A 54 -4.53 -17.32 -7.71
N ARG A 55 -3.26 -17.78 -7.75
CA ARG A 55 -2.93 -19.12 -8.24
C ARG A 55 -3.56 -20.23 -7.38
N LYS A 56 -3.59 -20.04 -6.06
CA LYS A 56 -4.07 -21.07 -5.12
C LYS A 56 -5.60 -21.07 -4.97
N TYR A 57 -6.23 -19.90 -4.96
CA TYR A 57 -7.63 -19.71 -4.59
C TYR A 57 -8.47 -19.03 -5.67
N GLY A 58 -7.86 -18.31 -6.61
CA GLY A 58 -8.57 -17.61 -7.68
C GLY A 58 -9.02 -18.50 -8.84
N THR A 59 -8.39 -19.66 -9.05
CA THR A 59 -8.70 -20.57 -10.17
C THR A 59 -10.12 -21.15 -10.11
N LYS A 60 -10.71 -21.24 -8.92
CA LYS A 60 -12.09 -21.74 -8.73
C LYS A 60 -13.16 -20.65 -8.82
N GLY A 61 -12.78 -19.40 -9.07
CA GLY A 61 -13.72 -18.27 -9.15
C GLY A 61 -14.29 -17.80 -7.82
N SER A 62 -14.14 -18.55 -6.73
CA SER A 62 -14.78 -18.28 -5.43
C SER A 62 -14.25 -17.04 -4.70
N PHE A 63 -13.10 -16.48 -5.11
CA PHE A 63 -12.47 -15.34 -4.43
C PHE A 63 -11.93 -14.31 -5.42
N SER A 64 -12.24 -13.05 -5.17
CA SER A 64 -11.62 -11.88 -5.77
C SER A 64 -10.50 -11.40 -4.85
N ILE A 65 -9.30 -11.29 -5.39
CA ILE A 65 -8.09 -10.92 -4.63
C ILE A 65 -7.39 -9.81 -5.39
N VAL A 66 -7.32 -8.62 -4.77
CA VAL A 66 -6.80 -7.41 -5.42
C VAL A 66 -5.86 -6.67 -4.48
N THR A 67 -4.70 -6.25 -5.02
CA THR A 67 -3.81 -5.31 -4.33
C THR A 67 -4.32 -3.89 -4.50
N ARG A 68 -4.51 -3.15 -3.41
CA ARG A 68 -4.89 -1.73 -3.43
C ARG A 68 -4.03 -0.92 -2.45
N SER A 69 -3.86 0.37 -2.74
CA SER A 69 -3.31 1.32 -1.76
C SER A 69 -4.48 2.00 -1.05
N LEU A 70 -4.64 1.73 0.26
CA LEU A 70 -5.79 2.20 1.04
C LEU A 70 -5.38 3.26 2.06
N SER A 71 -6.20 4.30 2.22
CA SER A 71 -6.10 5.20 3.37
C SER A 71 -6.76 4.52 4.58
N ILE A 72 -5.99 4.24 5.62
CA ILE A 72 -6.51 3.61 6.83
C ILE A 72 -6.67 4.68 7.91
N GLY A 73 -7.87 4.77 8.48
CA GLY A 73 -8.20 5.72 9.55
C GLY A 73 -7.51 5.42 10.87
N SER A 74 -7.51 6.39 11.77
CA SER A 74 -7.05 6.21 13.16
C SER A 74 -7.96 5.25 13.93
N GLY A 75 -7.42 4.65 15.00
CA GLY A 75 -8.18 3.74 15.88
C GLY A 75 -8.13 2.26 15.47
N ILE A 76 -7.55 1.94 14.30
CA ILE A 76 -7.32 0.55 13.88
C ILE A 76 -6.08 -0.07 14.55
N ASP A 77 -4.99 0.70 14.65
CA ASP A 77 -3.74 0.34 15.31
C ASP A 77 -3.09 1.63 15.81
N ALA A 78 -2.35 1.58 16.93
CA ALA A 78 -1.68 2.74 17.51
C ALA A 78 -0.69 3.43 16.55
N ARG A 79 -0.19 2.73 15.53
CA ARG A 79 0.78 3.24 14.55
C ARG A 79 0.13 3.77 13.27
N VAL A 80 -1.20 3.78 13.19
CA VAL A 80 -1.97 4.14 11.99
C VAL A 80 -2.90 5.33 12.28
N PRO A 81 -2.95 6.37 11.42
CA PRO A 81 -2.19 6.52 10.18
C PRO A 81 -0.78 7.06 10.43
N TYR A 82 0.19 6.56 9.67
CA TYR A 82 1.53 7.11 9.66
C TYR A 82 1.57 8.40 8.82
N ILE A 83 2.07 9.48 9.42
CA ILE A 83 2.19 10.79 8.79
C ILE A 83 3.59 10.95 8.18
N LEU A 84 3.67 11.34 6.92
CA LEU A 84 4.93 11.62 6.24
C LEU A 84 5.64 12.84 6.84
N ARG A 85 6.88 12.64 7.30
CA ARG A 85 7.73 13.74 7.78
C ARG A 85 8.25 14.59 6.61
N GLY A 86 8.33 15.91 6.84
CA GLY A 86 8.64 16.95 5.85
C GLY A 86 9.88 16.75 4.98
N GLU A 87 10.94 16.21 5.55
CA GLU A 87 12.25 16.02 4.91
C GLU A 87 12.16 15.11 3.66
N TYR A 88 11.32 14.08 3.69
CA TYR A 88 11.13 13.15 2.57
C TYR A 88 10.33 13.74 1.39
N ALA A 89 9.43 14.70 1.64
CA ALA A 89 8.73 15.41 0.58
C ALA A 89 9.63 16.45 -0.11
N GLY A 90 10.63 16.95 0.62
CA GLY A 90 11.63 17.89 0.13
C GLY A 90 12.39 17.37 -1.08
N HIS A 91 12.81 16.11 -1.10
CA HIS A 91 13.56 15.53 -2.23
C HIS A 91 12.73 15.44 -3.53
N TYR A 92 11.45 15.10 -3.44
CA TYR A 92 10.55 15.06 -4.60
C TYR A 92 10.24 16.47 -5.11
N ASN A 93 10.00 17.42 -4.20
CA ASN A 93 9.77 18.82 -4.53
C ASN A 93 11.03 19.49 -5.10
N ALA A 94 12.22 19.14 -4.60
CA ALA A 94 13.53 19.60 -5.10
C ALA A 94 13.85 19.04 -6.49
N GLN A 95 13.53 17.76 -6.75
CA GLN A 95 13.63 17.19 -8.09
C GLN A 95 12.67 17.90 -9.06
N ARG A 96 11.46 18.25 -8.60
CA ARG A 96 10.50 19.04 -9.39
C ARG A 96 10.93 20.47 -9.66
N SER A 97 11.49 21.18 -8.68
CA SER A 97 12.00 22.54 -8.90
C SER A 97 13.15 22.51 -9.89
N ALA A 98 14.01 21.48 -9.86
CA ALA A 98 15.04 21.26 -10.87
C ALA A 98 14.44 20.99 -12.28
N ILE A 99 13.41 20.16 -12.41
CA ILE A 99 12.70 19.93 -13.69
C ILE A 99 12.05 21.24 -14.20
N LYS A 100 11.36 21.97 -13.31
CA LYS A 100 10.71 23.25 -13.65
C LYS A 100 11.73 24.32 -14.04
N ALA A 101 12.94 24.25 -13.48
CA ALA A 101 14.09 25.09 -13.83
C ALA A 101 14.84 24.64 -15.10
N GLY A 102 14.34 23.64 -15.85
CA GLY A 102 14.86 23.25 -17.15
C GLY A 102 15.91 22.13 -17.13
N ALA A 103 16.06 21.40 -16.02
CA ALA A 103 16.93 20.23 -15.98
C ALA A 103 16.49 19.18 -17.02
N LYS A 104 17.37 18.85 -17.96
CA LYS A 104 17.16 17.78 -18.96
C LYS A 104 17.20 16.43 -18.27
N ILE A 105 16.06 15.99 -17.74
CA ILE A 105 15.97 14.67 -17.13
C ILE A 105 15.67 13.63 -18.21
N SER A 106 16.73 13.16 -18.86
CA SER A 106 16.68 11.88 -19.56
C SER A 106 16.33 10.80 -18.54
N SER A 107 15.24 10.06 -18.77
CA SER A 107 14.86 8.83 -18.06
C SER A 107 14.31 8.87 -16.63
N ALA A 108 14.16 10.01 -15.93
CA ALA A 108 13.35 9.98 -14.71
C ALA A 108 11.87 9.87 -15.09
N ARG A 109 11.35 8.66 -14.91
CA ARG A 109 9.93 8.33 -14.77
C ARG A 109 9.19 9.57 -14.23
N ARG A 110 8.38 10.23 -15.06
CA ARG A 110 7.43 11.28 -14.64
C ARG A 110 6.56 10.67 -13.54
N MET A 111 6.99 10.79 -12.29
CA MET A 111 6.20 10.34 -11.17
C MET A 111 5.10 11.38 -11.01
N ALA A 112 3.91 11.05 -11.52
CA ALA A 112 2.72 11.87 -11.36
C ALA A 112 2.56 12.29 -9.90
N ARG A 113 2.17 13.56 -9.67
CA ARG A 113 1.87 14.09 -8.34
C ARG A 113 0.86 13.16 -7.67
N ARG A 114 1.26 12.45 -6.63
CA ARG A 114 0.31 11.73 -5.77
C ARG A 114 0.21 12.47 -4.45
N LYS A 115 -0.98 13.00 -4.17
CA LYS A 115 -1.31 13.83 -3.00
C LYS A 115 -1.02 13.11 -1.66
N ASP A 116 -1.02 11.78 -1.67
CA ASP A 116 -0.67 10.90 -0.55
C ASP A 116 0.85 10.70 -0.36
N ARG A 117 1.67 11.58 -0.95
CA ARG A 117 3.14 11.63 -0.79
C ARG A 117 3.64 13.01 -0.33
N ASP A 118 2.73 13.95 -0.09
CA ASP A 118 3.08 15.28 0.43
C ASP A 118 3.41 15.21 1.94
N ALA A 119 4.28 16.11 2.40
CA ALA A 119 4.62 16.23 3.81
C ALA A 119 3.37 16.50 4.67
N GLY A 120 3.32 15.91 5.86
CA GLY A 120 2.20 16.07 6.79
C GLY A 120 0.94 15.30 6.38
N GLN A 121 0.95 14.59 5.24
CA GLN A 121 -0.17 13.74 4.83
C GLN A 121 0.00 12.31 5.36
N ALA A 122 -1.13 11.67 5.66
CA ALA A 122 -1.19 10.25 5.93
C ALA A 122 -0.78 9.45 4.68
N ILE A 123 0.02 8.41 4.87
CA ILE A 123 0.33 7.48 3.79
C ILE A 123 -0.85 6.59 3.46
N THR A 124 -0.93 6.13 2.20
CA THR A 124 -1.74 4.97 1.86
C THR A 124 -0.95 3.67 2.10
N TYR A 125 -1.61 2.64 2.58
CA TYR A 125 -0.99 1.36 2.89
C TYR A 125 -1.23 0.38 1.73
N PRO A 126 -0.21 -0.34 1.24
CA PRO A 126 -0.46 -1.47 0.37
C PRO A 126 -1.27 -2.51 1.16
N ALA A 127 -2.34 -2.99 0.54
CA ALA A 127 -3.27 -3.92 1.14
C ALA A 127 -3.70 -4.97 0.11
N LEU A 128 -3.84 -6.21 0.56
CA LEU A 128 -4.59 -7.24 -0.13
C LEU A 128 -6.04 -7.15 0.34
N VAL A 129 -6.94 -6.93 -0.61
CA VAL A 129 -8.39 -6.98 -0.40
C VAL A 129 -8.89 -8.29 -0.97
N ILE A 130 -9.54 -9.08 -0.13
CA ILE A 130 -10.08 -10.39 -0.46
C ILE A 130 -11.58 -10.34 -0.24
N ASN A 131 -12.32 -10.71 -1.27
CA ASN A 131 -13.77 -10.85 -1.23
C ASN A 131 -14.16 -12.23 -1.76
N MET A 132 -15.18 -12.84 -1.17
CA MET A 132 -15.81 -14.00 -1.80
C MET A 132 -16.62 -13.53 -3.01
N VAL A 133 -16.56 -14.28 -4.10
CA VAL A 133 -17.36 -14.04 -5.30
C VAL A 133 -18.20 -15.30 -5.53
N HIS A 134 -19.51 -15.11 -5.60
CA HIS A 134 -20.46 -16.15 -5.95
C HIS A 134 -20.50 -16.36 -7.46
#